data_AF-A0AAN9D1Z3-F1
#
_entry.id   AF-A0AAN9D1Z3-F1
#
_cell.length_a   1.000
_cell.length_b   1.000
_cell.length_c   1.000
_cell.angle_alpha   90.00
_cell.angle_beta   90.00
_cell.angle_gamma   90.00
#
_symmetry.space_group_name_H-M   'P 1'
#
loop_
_entity.id
_entity.type
_entity.pdbx_description
1 polymer ?
#
loop_
_entity_poly.entity_id
_entity_poly.type
_entity_poly.pdbx_seq_one_letter_code
_entity_poly.pdbx_strand_id
1 'polypeptide(L)'
;MLHHFLVHAAFQTSRWLPRDQRLKFQIVLFIFVVLFLAPQFYILSRPKSSRYCEKPLLNNLIVFIVFSFIATGLAVALTLTDPVPKSFRVAFHSFGLFTFIQGLCTFILTLNAPQCANTTTELYIFSLVVSWACILSTVFFLVRGGLCLIHRLFPHWLRDTSLWG
;
A
#
# COMPACT_ATOMS: atom_id res chain seq x y z
N MET A 1 -4.16 -1.75 -2.66
CA MET A 1 -2.92 -1.73 -3.45
C MET A 1 -1.85 -0.87 -2.80
N LEU A 2 -2.23 0.20 -2.11
CA LEU A 2 -1.30 1.07 -1.40
C LEU A 2 -0.37 0.30 -0.45
N HIS A 3 -0.91 -0.55 0.43
CA HIS A 3 -0.07 -1.34 1.35
C HIS A 3 0.95 -2.22 0.63
N HIS A 4 0.53 -2.92 -0.43
CA HIS A 4 1.44 -3.74 -1.23
C HIS A 4 2.53 -2.89 -1.89
N PHE A 5 2.20 -1.68 -2.37
CA PHE A 5 3.17 -0.71 -2.88
C PHE A 5 4.17 -0.29 -1.80
N LEU A 6 3.72 0.01 -0.58
CA LEU A 6 4.60 0.40 0.53
C LEU A 6 5.59 -0.70 0.90
N VAL A 7 5.12 -1.96 0.99
CA VAL A 7 5.99 -3.11 1.23
C VAL A 7 7.00 -3.27 0.11
N HIS A 8 6.55 -3.15 -1.14
CA HIS A 8 7.42 -3.23 -2.31
C HIS A 8 8.49 -2.13 -2.30
N ALA A 9 8.10 -0.89 -2.03
CA ALA A 9 9.00 0.25 -1.97
C ALA A 9 10.04 0.07 -0.86
N ALA A 10 9.61 -0.30 0.36
CA ALA A 10 10.50 -0.58 1.47
C ALA A 10 11.52 -1.69 1.13
N PHE A 11 11.04 -2.78 0.52
CA PHE A 11 11.92 -3.87 0.08
C PHE A 11 12.94 -3.40 -0.96
N GLN A 12 12.50 -2.70 -2.01
CA GLN A 12 13.39 -2.22 -3.06
C GLN A 12 14.42 -1.22 -2.54
N THR A 13 14.00 -0.25 -1.72
CA THR A 13 14.89 0.73 -1.10
C THR A 13 15.91 0.05 -0.18
N SER A 14 15.50 -0.95 0.60
CA SER A 14 16.44 -1.68 1.48
C SER A 14 17.56 -2.39 0.72
N ARG A 15 17.30 -2.81 -0.53
CA ARG A 15 18.28 -3.49 -1.37
C ARG A 15 19.24 -2.53 -2.08
N TRP A 16 18.85 -1.27 -2.22
CA TRP A 16 19.73 -0.22 -2.74
C TRP A 16 20.73 0.27 -1.68
N LEU A 17 20.43 0.07 -0.40
CA LEU A 17 21.30 0.46 0.71
C LEU A 17 22.33 -0.62 1.06
N PRO A 18 23.56 -0.24 1.42
CA PRO A 18 24.59 -1.17 1.87
C PRO A 18 24.17 -1.86 3.18
N ARG A 19 24.55 -3.13 3.35
CA ARG A 19 24.09 -4.00 4.45
C ARG A 19 24.39 -3.45 5.86
N ASP A 20 25.50 -2.74 6.00
CA ASP A 20 25.90 -2.08 7.26
C ASP A 20 24.85 -1.05 7.73
N GLN A 21 24.11 -0.43 6.81
CA GLN A 21 23.11 0.59 7.13
C GLN A 21 21.70 0.04 7.38
N ARG A 22 21.52 -1.29 7.48
CA ARG A 22 20.19 -1.90 7.67
C ARG A 22 19.49 -1.41 8.93
N LEU A 23 20.21 -1.23 10.03
CA LEU A 23 19.62 -0.75 11.28
C LEU A 23 19.08 0.67 11.12
N LYS A 24 19.83 1.55 10.46
CA LYS A 24 19.38 2.92 10.12
C LYS A 24 18.11 2.88 9.24
N PHE A 25 18.08 1.98 8.26
CA PHE A 25 16.91 1.79 7.41
C PHE A 25 15.68 1.30 8.21
N GLN A 26 15.85 0.37 9.16
CA GLN A 26 14.76 -0.10 10.02
C GLN A 26 14.20 1.02 10.90
N ILE A 27 15.06 1.90 11.43
CA ILE A 27 14.61 3.08 12.19
C ILE A 27 13.76 3.99 11.31
N VAL A 28 14.22 4.28 10.08
CA VAL A 28 13.46 5.11 9.12
C VAL A 28 12.12 4.46 8.76
N LEU A 29 12.12 3.14 8.52
CA LEU A 29 10.90 2.39 8.23
C LEU A 29 9.91 2.44 9.40
N PHE A 30 10.41 2.29 10.64
CA PHE A 30 9.59 2.39 11.83
C PHE A 30 8.97 3.78 11.99
N ILE A 31 9.77 4.84 11.82
CA ILE A 31 9.27 6.23 11.85
C ILE A 31 8.19 6.43 10.79
N PHE A 32 8.42 5.94 9.57
CA PHE A 32 7.45 6.03 8.48
C PHE A 32 6.13 5.30 8.80
N VAL A 33 6.21 4.11 9.40
CA VAL A 33 5.02 3.36 9.84
C VAL A 33 4.24 4.12 10.91
N VAL A 34 4.93 4.71 11.89
CA VAL A 34 4.28 5.52 12.93
C VAL A 34 3.58 6.72 12.30
N LEU A 35 4.24 7.43 11.38
CA LEU A 35 3.64 8.55 10.66
C LEU A 35 2.44 8.13 9.79
N PHE A 36 2.46 6.92 9.23
CA PHE A 36 1.36 6.38 8.44
C PHE A 36 0.17 5.92 9.30
N LEU A 37 0.42 5.35 10.48
CA LEU A 37 -0.60 4.88 11.41
C LEU A 37 -1.22 6.00 12.24
N ALA A 38 -0.45 7.03 12.61
CA ALA A 38 -0.91 8.15 13.41
C ALA A 38 -2.22 8.80 12.89
N PRO A 39 -2.36 9.17 11.60
CA PRO A 39 -3.61 9.73 11.09
C PRO A 39 -4.77 8.73 11.15
N GLN A 40 -4.50 7.42 10.97
CA GLN A 40 -5.53 6.37 11.04
C GLN A 40 -6.10 6.26 12.45
N PHE A 41 -5.23 6.23 13.47
CA PHE A 41 -5.63 6.20 14.87
C PHE A 41 -6.26 7.51 15.33
N TYR A 42 -5.75 8.65 14.85
CA TYR A 42 -6.35 9.96 15.13
C TYR A 42 -7.80 9.99 14.68
N ILE A 43 -8.10 9.59 13.44
CA ILE A 43 -9.47 9.55 12.92
C ILE A 43 -10.35 8.58 13.70
N LEU A 44 -9.82 7.39 14.04
CA LEU A 44 -10.54 6.39 14.83
C LEU A 44 -10.93 6.91 16.23
N SER A 45 -10.08 7.73 16.85
CA SER A 45 -10.33 8.29 18.19
C SER A 45 -11.35 9.43 18.21
N ARG A 46 -11.77 9.95 17.05
CA ARG A 46 -12.66 11.12 17.00
C ARG A 46 -14.12 10.69 17.21
N PRO A 47 -14.81 11.22 18.24
CA PRO A 47 -16.21 10.86 18.51
C PRO A 47 -17.17 11.32 17.40
N LYS A 48 -16.77 12.29 16.56
CA LYS A 48 -17.53 12.69 15.38
C LYS A 48 -17.57 11.61 14.29
N SER A 49 -16.61 10.67 14.26
CA SER A 49 -16.54 9.58 13.28
C SER A 49 -17.72 8.60 13.36
N SER A 50 -18.47 8.57 14.47
CA SER A 50 -19.61 7.67 14.64
C SER A 50 -20.97 8.31 14.36
N ARG A 51 -21.02 9.63 14.07
CA ARG A 51 -22.29 10.32 13.81
C ARG A 51 -22.70 10.17 12.34
N TYR A 52 -23.75 9.38 12.11
CA TYR A 52 -24.61 9.40 10.93
C TYR A 52 -23.85 9.47 9.58
N CYS A 53 -23.13 8.40 9.26
CA CYS A 53 -22.87 8.02 7.88
C CYS A 53 -23.48 6.63 7.68
N GLU A 54 -24.40 6.50 6.74
CA GLU A 54 -25.06 5.22 6.42
C GLU A 54 -24.06 4.19 5.86
N LYS A 55 -22.92 4.67 5.33
CA LYS A 55 -21.90 3.82 4.74
C LYS A 55 -20.88 3.35 5.79
N PRO A 56 -20.39 2.10 5.71
CA PRO A 56 -19.48 1.51 6.68
C PRO A 56 -18.01 1.99 6.52
N LEU A 57 -17.78 3.31 6.40
CA LEU A 57 -16.44 3.88 6.24
C LEU A 57 -15.54 3.61 7.46
N LEU A 58 -16.11 3.58 8.68
CA LEU A 58 -15.35 3.28 9.89
C LEU A 58 -14.85 1.82 9.89
N ASN A 59 -15.70 0.87 9.49
CA ASN A 59 -15.29 -0.53 9.36
C ASN A 59 -14.19 -0.69 8.31
N ASN A 60 -14.30 0.04 7.20
CA ASN A 60 -13.27 0.06 6.18
C ASN A 60 -11.93 0.63 6.70
N LEU A 61 -11.97 1.67 7.55
CA LEU A 61 -10.78 2.20 8.23
C LEU A 61 -10.15 1.17 9.17
N ILE A 62 -10.95 0.44 9.96
CA ILE A 62 -10.44 -0.62 10.85
C ILE A 62 -9.75 -1.71 10.03
N VAL A 63 -10.38 -2.17 8.95
CA VAL A 63 -9.77 -3.15 8.04
C VAL A 63 -8.46 -2.58 7.47
N PHE A 64 -8.46 -1.32 7.04
CA PHE A 64 -7.27 -0.64 6.54
C PHE A 64 -6.11 -0.61 7.56
N ILE A 65 -6.40 -0.38 8.85
CA ILE A 65 -5.43 -0.44 9.95
C ILE A 65 -4.85 -1.86 10.09
N VAL A 66 -5.69 -2.90 10.05
CA VAL A 66 -5.24 -4.30 10.09
C VAL A 66 -4.28 -4.60 8.93
N PHE A 67 -4.62 -4.18 7.72
CA PHE A 67 -3.74 -4.29 6.57
C PHE A 67 -2.42 -3.51 6.74
N SER A 68 -2.43 -2.35 7.42
CA SER A 68 -1.22 -1.58 7.75
C SER A 68 -0.27 -2.36 8.67
N PHE A 69 -0.80 -3.07 9.67
CA PHE A 69 0.02 -3.92 10.54
C PHE A 69 0.61 -5.11 9.79
N ILE A 70 -0.19 -5.80 8.97
CA ILE A 70 0.30 -6.92 8.16
C ILE A 70 1.37 -6.45 7.18
N ALA A 71 1.16 -5.30 6.53
CA ALA A 71 2.14 -4.68 5.64
C ALA A 71 3.46 -4.39 6.36
N THR A 72 3.38 -3.82 7.56
CA THR A 72 4.56 -3.52 8.37
C THR A 72 5.35 -4.80 8.69
N GLY A 73 4.66 -5.84 9.16
CA GLY A 73 5.29 -7.13 9.45
C GLY A 73 5.97 -7.75 8.23
N LEU A 74 5.29 -7.72 7.07
CA LEU A 74 5.86 -8.18 5.80
C LEU A 74 7.06 -7.34 5.35
N ALA A 75 7.01 -6.02 5.49
CA ALA A 75 8.11 -5.13 5.13
C ALA A 75 9.34 -5.40 5.99
N VAL A 76 9.17 -5.54 7.31
CA VAL A 76 10.27 -5.87 8.23
C VAL A 76 10.82 -7.27 7.91
N ALA A 77 9.97 -8.27 7.74
CA ALA A 77 10.41 -9.63 7.40
C ALA A 77 11.23 -9.66 6.10
N LEU A 78 10.73 -9.05 5.02
CA LEU A 78 11.40 -9.03 3.72
C LEU A 78 12.72 -8.25 3.71
N THR A 79 12.85 -7.21 4.54
CA THR A 79 14.05 -6.37 4.61
C THR A 79 15.14 -6.97 5.50
N LEU A 80 14.77 -7.86 6.43
CA LEU A 80 15.71 -8.57 7.29
C LEU A 80 16.19 -9.90 6.70
N THR A 81 15.38 -10.59 5.89
CA THR A 81 15.78 -11.88 5.30
C THR A 81 16.48 -11.74 3.96
N ASP A 82 17.74 -12.16 3.88
CA ASP A 82 18.45 -12.40 2.62
C ASP A 82 19.18 -13.75 2.66
N PRO A 83 18.96 -14.66 1.68
CA PRO A 83 18.01 -14.56 0.57
C PRO A 83 16.54 -14.69 1.02
N VAL A 84 15.61 -14.08 0.29
CA VAL A 84 14.17 -14.13 0.62
C VAL A 84 13.62 -15.55 0.38
N PRO A 85 13.05 -16.22 1.41
CA PRO A 85 12.47 -17.55 1.25
C PRO A 85 11.22 -17.53 0.37
N LYS A 86 10.94 -18.66 -0.28
CA LYS A 86 9.78 -18.81 -1.17
C LYS A 86 8.45 -18.53 -0.46
N SER A 87 8.34 -18.85 0.83
CA SER A 87 7.15 -18.59 1.65
C SER A 87 6.79 -17.10 1.72
N PHE A 88 7.76 -16.23 2.02
CA PHE A 88 7.52 -14.78 2.06
C PHE A 88 7.19 -14.21 0.68
N ARG A 89 7.75 -14.78 -0.39
CA ARG A 89 7.40 -14.37 -1.76
C ARG A 89 5.95 -14.69 -2.11
N VAL A 90 5.46 -15.87 -1.76
CA VAL A 90 4.05 -16.25 -1.95
C VAL A 90 3.15 -15.36 -1.10
N ALA A 91 3.48 -15.18 0.17
CA ALA A 91 2.72 -14.31 1.08
C ALA A 91 2.63 -12.87 0.55
N PHE A 92 3.72 -12.32 0.03
CA PHE A 92 3.75 -10.98 -0.57
C PHE A 92 2.80 -10.87 -1.79
N HIS A 93 2.81 -11.85 -2.69
CA HIS A 93 1.90 -11.85 -3.84
C HIS A 93 0.43 -12.02 -3.44
N SER A 94 0.14 -12.94 -2.51
CA SER A 94 -1.22 -13.11 -1.96
C SER A 94 -1.70 -11.84 -1.26
N PHE A 95 -0.82 -11.18 -0.49
CA PHE A 95 -1.11 -9.90 0.14
C PHE A 95 -1.42 -8.81 -0.90
N GLY A 96 -0.74 -8.82 -2.04
CA GLY A 96 -1.10 -8.01 -3.20
C GLY A 96 -2.58 -8.14 -3.55
N LEU A 97 -3.07 -9.35 -3.78
CA LEU A 97 -4.47 -9.61 -4.11
C LEU A 97 -5.44 -9.09 -3.05
N PHE A 98 -5.19 -9.37 -1.77
CA PHE A 98 -6.07 -8.91 -0.69
C PHE A 98 -6.11 -7.37 -0.60
N THR A 99 -4.96 -6.71 -0.74
CA THR A 99 -4.93 -5.25 -0.74
C THR A 99 -5.59 -4.66 -1.99
N PHE A 100 -5.64 -5.38 -3.12
CA PHE A 100 -6.40 -4.97 -4.30
C PHE A 100 -7.88 -4.86 -3.97
N ILE A 101 -8.43 -5.95 -3.45
CA ILE A 101 -9.84 -6.06 -3.08
C ILE A 101 -10.18 -4.97 -2.05
N GLN A 102 -9.34 -4.79 -1.03
CA GLN A 102 -9.54 -3.74 -0.04
C GLN A 102 -9.52 -2.33 -0.64
N GLY A 103 -8.66 -2.08 -1.63
CA GLY A 103 -8.62 -0.82 -2.37
C GLY A 103 -9.89 -0.57 -3.19
N LEU A 104 -10.41 -1.61 -3.86
CA LEU A 104 -11.67 -1.55 -4.60
C LEU A 104 -12.86 -1.29 -3.67
N CYS A 105 -12.94 -1.99 -2.54
CA CYS A 105 -13.96 -1.75 -1.52
C CYS A 105 -13.89 -0.31 -1.01
N THR A 106 -12.69 0.20 -0.71
CA THR A 106 -12.49 1.58 -0.27
C THR A 106 -12.96 2.60 -1.33
N PHE A 107 -12.63 2.35 -2.59
CA PHE A 107 -13.05 3.21 -3.70
C PHE A 107 -14.57 3.24 -3.86
N ILE A 108 -15.23 2.07 -3.92
CA ILE A 108 -16.69 1.95 -4.04
C ILE A 108 -17.40 2.62 -2.86
N LEU A 109 -16.91 2.40 -1.63
CA LEU A 109 -17.49 3.03 -0.44
C LEU A 109 -17.33 4.54 -0.46
N THR A 110 -16.18 5.04 -0.91
CA THR A 110 -15.92 6.49 -1.02
C THR A 110 -16.84 7.15 -2.06
N LEU A 111 -17.03 6.52 -3.22
CA LEU A 111 -17.94 7.01 -4.26
C LEU A 111 -19.40 7.07 -3.82
N ASN A 112 -19.81 6.16 -2.93
CA ASN A 112 -21.17 6.08 -2.41
C ASN A 112 -21.41 6.89 -1.13
N ALA A 113 -20.40 7.61 -0.64
CA ALA A 113 -20.45 8.39 0.60
C ALA A 113 -20.33 9.93 0.45
N PRO A 114 -20.72 10.59 -0.67
CA PRO A 114 -20.57 12.05 -0.79
C PRO A 114 -21.38 12.81 0.27
N GLN A 115 -22.53 12.28 0.69
CA GLN A 115 -23.33 12.83 1.80
C GLN A 115 -22.58 12.84 3.15
N CYS A 116 -21.56 12.00 3.32
CA CYS A 116 -20.76 11.94 4.54
C CYS A 116 -19.68 13.03 4.61
N ALA A 117 -19.47 13.80 3.54
CA ALA A 117 -18.57 14.95 3.52
C ALA A 117 -19.00 16.04 4.52
N ASN A 118 -20.31 16.19 4.77
CA ASN A 118 -20.85 17.21 5.68
C ASN A 118 -20.97 16.74 7.13
N THR A 119 -21.08 15.43 7.36
CA THR A 119 -21.26 14.86 8.71
C THR A 119 -19.95 14.37 9.32
N THR A 120 -19.09 13.74 8.51
CA THR A 120 -17.86 13.04 8.93
C THR A 120 -16.70 13.37 7.99
N THR A 121 -16.45 14.67 7.80
CA THR A 121 -15.49 15.23 6.84
C THR A 121 -14.10 14.61 6.92
N GLU A 122 -13.54 14.44 8.12
CA GLU A 122 -12.20 13.86 8.34
C GLU A 122 -12.09 12.44 7.76
N LEU A 123 -13.11 11.61 8.02
CA LEU A 123 -13.15 10.22 7.59
C LEU A 123 -13.36 10.12 6.06
N TYR A 124 -14.20 10.99 5.51
CA TYR A 124 -14.43 11.08 4.07
C TYR A 124 -13.17 11.52 3.32
N ILE A 125 -12.50 12.58 3.77
CA ILE A 125 -11.24 13.06 3.18
C ILE A 125 -10.17 11.97 3.24
N PHE A 126 -10.02 11.30 4.39
CA PHE A 126 -9.09 10.18 4.51
C PHE A 126 -9.39 9.06 3.51
N SER A 127 -10.67 8.64 3.43
CA SER A 127 -11.10 7.61 2.48
C SER A 127 -10.83 8.01 1.02
N LEU A 128 -10.99 9.29 0.70
CA LEU A 128 -10.71 9.85 -0.63
C LEU A 128 -9.22 9.85 -0.95
N VAL A 129 -8.37 10.29 -0.01
CA VAL A 129 -6.91 10.25 -0.16
C VAL A 129 -6.42 8.82 -0.33
N VAL A 130 -6.91 7.89 0.50
CA VAL A 130 -6.57 6.46 0.39
C VAL A 130 -7.04 5.87 -0.94
N SER A 131 -8.22 6.26 -1.42
CA SER A 131 -8.75 5.81 -2.71
C SER A 131 -7.83 6.25 -3.85
N TRP A 132 -7.45 7.52 -3.90
CA TRP A 132 -6.51 8.03 -4.90
C TRP A 132 -5.15 7.32 -4.84
N ALA A 133 -4.60 7.14 -3.64
CA ALA A 133 -3.36 6.42 -3.45
C ALA A 133 -3.46 4.94 -3.89
N CYS A 134 -4.61 4.30 -3.69
CA CYS A 134 -4.89 2.96 -4.20
C CYS A 134 -4.95 2.92 -5.74
N ILE A 135 -5.54 3.92 -6.39
CA ILE A 135 -5.59 4.02 -7.85
C ILE A 135 -4.17 4.17 -8.41
N LEU A 136 -3.40 5.13 -7.90
CA LEU A 136 -2.02 5.39 -8.35
C LEU A 136 -1.13 4.16 -8.19
N SER A 137 -1.20 3.49 -7.04
CA SER A 137 -0.45 2.24 -6.80
C SER A 137 -0.90 1.10 -7.72
N THR A 138 -2.19 1.00 -8.03
CA THR A 138 -2.71 0.00 -8.98
C THR A 138 -2.14 0.25 -10.38
N VAL A 139 -2.20 1.50 -10.87
CA VAL A 139 -1.64 1.88 -12.17
C VAL A 139 -0.15 1.55 -12.24
N PHE A 140 0.62 1.86 -11.19
CA PHE A 140 2.04 1.52 -11.13
C PHE A 140 2.30 0.01 -11.34
N PHE A 141 1.57 -0.86 -10.63
CA PHE A 141 1.74 -2.30 -10.78
C PHE A 141 1.23 -2.84 -12.12
N LEU A 142 0.17 -2.25 -12.69
CA LEU A 142 -0.33 -2.61 -14.01
C LEU A 142 0.68 -2.26 -15.10
N VAL A 143 1.25 -1.04 -15.08
CA VAL A 143 2.28 -0.61 -16.03
C VAL A 143 3.50 -1.51 -15.94
N ARG A 144 4.00 -1.77 -14.71
CA ARG A 144 5.16 -2.63 -14.52
C ARG A 144 4.89 -4.08 -14.93
N GLY A 145 3.71 -4.61 -14.59
CA GLY A 145 3.29 -5.96 -15.00
C GLY A 145 3.17 -6.06 -16.52
N GLY A 146 2.58 -5.06 -17.17
CA GLY A 146 2.46 -4.95 -18.62
C GLY A 146 3.81 -4.89 -19.32
N LEU A 147 4.72 -4.02 -18.86
CA LEU A 147 6.10 -3.94 -19.39
C LEU A 147 6.84 -5.28 -19.24
N CYS A 148 6.70 -5.94 -18.08
CA CYS A 148 7.30 -7.26 -17.86
C CYS A 148 6.71 -8.32 -18.80
N LEU A 149 5.41 -8.26 -19.08
CA LEU A 149 4.74 -9.17 -20.00
C LEU A 149 5.20 -8.93 -21.44
N ILE A 150 5.27 -7.68 -21.87
CA ILE A 150 5.78 -7.29 -23.20
C ILE A 150 7.22 -7.76 -23.38
N HIS A 151 8.10 -7.53 -22.39
CA HIS A 151 9.48 -8.01 -22.44
C HIS A 151 9.56 -9.54 -22.56
N ARG A 152 8.65 -10.28 -21.91
CA ARG A 152 8.62 -11.75 -21.98
C ARG A 152 8.07 -12.26 -23.31
N LEU A 153 7.11 -11.56 -23.91
CA LEU A 153 6.51 -11.92 -25.19
C LEU A 153 7.37 -11.49 -26.39
N PHE A 154 8.10 -10.38 -26.27
CA PHE A 154 8.91 -9.80 -27.35
C PHE A 154 10.33 -9.42 -26.88
N PRO A 155 11.18 -10.41 -26.55
CA PRO A 155 12.54 -10.16 -26.04
C PRO A 155 13.49 -9.51 -27.06
N HIS A 156 13.14 -9.52 -28.36
CA HIS A 156 13.95 -8.90 -29.42
C HIS A 156 13.59 -7.44 -29.72
N TRP A 157 12.39 -6.97 -29.37
CA TRP A 157 11.94 -5.60 -29.70
C TRP A 157 12.60 -4.51 -28.84
N LEU A 158 12.97 -4.82 -27.60
CA LEU A 158 13.61 -3.88 -26.67
C LEU A 158 15.14 -3.80 -26.81
N ARG A 159 15.75 -4.66 -27.64
CA ARG A 159 17.20 -4.62 -27.89
C ARG A 159 17.61 -3.43 -28.76
N ASP A 160 16.69 -2.93 -29.60
CA ASP A 160 16.98 -1.81 -30.51
C ASP A 160 16.63 -0.43 -29.91
N THR A 161 16.17 -0.39 -28.66
CA THR A 161 15.81 0.86 -27.95
C THR A 161 16.58 1.07 -26.65
N SER A 162 17.66 0.32 -26.39
CA SER A 162 18.53 0.52 -25.22
C SER A 162 19.42 1.77 -25.34
N LEU A 163 18.81 2.94 -25.25
CA LEU A 163 19.38 4.02 -24.46
C LEU A 163 19.09 3.70 -22.98
N TRP A 164 20.01 4.04 -22.08
CA TRP A 164 20.02 3.76 -20.64
C TRP A 164 20.66 2.42 -20.28
N GLY A 165 21.99 2.38 -20.47
CA GLY A 165 22.89 1.49 -19.75
C GLY A 165 23.10 1.91 -18.30
#